data_AF-S3BBG3-F1
#
_entry.id   AF-S3BBG3-F1
#
_cell.length_a   1.000
_cell.length_b   1.000
_cell.length_c   1.000
_cell.angle_alpha   90.00
_cell.angle_beta   90.00
_cell.angle_gamma   90.00
#
_symmetry.space_group_name_H-M   'P 1'
#
loop_
_entity.id
_entity.type
_entity.pdbx_description
1 polymer ?
#
loop_
_entity_poly.entity_id
_entity_poly.type
_entity_poly.pdbx_seq_one_letter_code
_entity_poly.pdbx_strand_id
1 'polypeptide(L)'
;MFYEFLPANIQNKMIGTSFCFVFLFRKQKYNNRTQQLVVLKKLYTFVEKILKMSLSKMFSRHRFIVERLRIKPCTSEELENAWERSMENTEGQPLAKRTLQRDIQIIKEVYHIIIKFNKSLKAYEITEDNDPYTQNLFEAFDVFRALQNYGNLSKVIQFDRRLPAGTEYLSPLLRAIKEHRQLKLHYYKFWDKNQQPVVRTIEPYLLKEAQRRWYVLAWDVEKKALRVFGLDRITHLDDSKDIKYQHAVPEGVECFFDDSFGAWVDSEHAQAEEVVLAFKKLPNDSVFMPNPVEYLKAMPLHPSQEVVRETDNEIVLKLRLKITPDFVREIQSYGDRVKVLSDNVLICKK
;
A
#
# COMPACT_ATOMS: atom_id res chain seq x y z
N MET A 1 -19.06 6.03 -27.30
CA MET A 1 -19.09 5.33 -28.60
C MET A 1 -18.97 3.80 -28.48
N PHE A 2 -18.25 3.22 -27.50
CA PHE A 2 -18.15 1.75 -27.34
C PHE A 2 -19.27 1.08 -26.50
N TYR A 3 -20.14 1.86 -25.86
CA TYR A 3 -21.19 1.34 -24.96
C TYR A 3 -22.43 0.81 -25.72
N GLU A 4 -22.67 1.29 -26.94
CA GLU A 4 -23.89 1.01 -27.73
C GLU A 4 -23.82 -0.29 -28.54
N PHE A 5 -22.65 -0.91 -28.65
CA PHE A 5 -22.46 -2.16 -29.43
C PHE A 5 -22.46 -3.43 -28.57
N LEU A 6 -22.82 -3.33 -27.28
CA LEU A 6 -22.85 -4.47 -26.37
C LEU A 6 -24.28 -4.94 -26.10
N PRO A 7 -24.53 -6.26 -26.11
CA PRO A 7 -25.80 -6.87 -25.68
C PRO A 7 -26.27 -6.34 -24.31
N ALA A 8 -27.57 -6.07 -24.15
CA ALA A 8 -28.16 -5.41 -22.98
C ALA A 8 -27.88 -6.12 -21.63
N ASN A 9 -27.72 -7.44 -21.66
CA ASN A 9 -27.30 -8.30 -20.55
C ASN A 9 -25.84 -8.07 -20.08
N ILE A 10 -25.02 -7.36 -20.86
CA ILE A 10 -23.63 -6.99 -20.55
C ILE A 10 -23.55 -5.57 -19.98
N GLN A 11 -24.42 -4.65 -20.42
CA GLN A 11 -24.45 -3.27 -19.92
C GLN A 11 -24.70 -3.19 -18.41
N ASN A 12 -25.55 -4.08 -17.86
CA ASN A 12 -25.86 -4.11 -16.43
C ASN A 12 -24.78 -4.78 -15.54
N LYS A 13 -23.90 -5.62 -16.09
CA LYS A 13 -22.82 -6.28 -15.32
C LYS A 13 -21.52 -5.47 -15.25
N MET A 14 -21.34 -4.48 -16.13
CA MET A 14 -20.10 -3.69 -16.20
C MET A 14 -20.08 -2.42 -15.34
N ILE A 15 -21.18 -2.08 -14.66
CA ILE A 15 -21.31 -0.81 -13.93
C ILE A 15 -20.37 -0.76 -12.71
N GLY A 16 -19.92 -1.92 -12.18
CA GLY A 16 -18.99 -1.99 -11.04
C GLY A 16 -17.51 -2.24 -11.37
N THR A 17 -17.17 -2.70 -12.58
CA THR A 17 -15.82 -3.23 -12.91
C THR A 17 -15.12 -2.49 -14.07
N SER A 18 -15.69 -1.40 -14.57
CA SER A 18 -15.24 -0.73 -15.80
C SER A 18 -13.88 -0.02 -15.74
N PHE A 19 -13.26 0.16 -14.57
CA PHE A 19 -12.05 0.98 -14.46
C PHE A 19 -10.75 0.25 -14.87
N CYS A 20 -10.63 -1.06 -14.63
CA CYS A 20 -9.44 -1.83 -15.06
C CYS A 20 -9.35 -2.02 -16.58
N PHE A 21 -10.50 -2.05 -17.28
CA PHE A 21 -10.57 -2.34 -18.71
C PHE A 21 -10.06 -1.21 -19.60
N VAL A 22 -10.24 0.05 -19.19
CA VAL A 22 -9.78 1.21 -19.96
C VAL A 22 -8.26 1.36 -19.90
N PHE A 23 -7.64 0.91 -18.79
CA PHE A 23 -6.21 1.13 -18.51
C PHE A 23 -5.27 0.26 -19.38
N LEU A 24 -5.64 -0.99 -19.67
CA LEU A 24 -4.83 -1.88 -20.50
C LEU A 24 -4.77 -1.49 -21.98
N PHE A 25 -5.67 -0.60 -22.42
CA PHE A 25 -5.82 -0.22 -23.82
C PHE A 25 -4.86 0.88 -24.29
N ARG A 26 -4.36 1.72 -23.38
CA ARG A 26 -3.67 2.97 -23.75
C ARG A 26 -2.17 2.84 -24.05
N LYS A 27 -1.53 1.67 -23.86
CA LYS A 27 -0.07 1.50 -24.02
C LYS A 27 0.42 0.63 -25.20
N GLN A 28 -0.45 0.17 -26.11
CA GLN A 28 0.01 -0.58 -27.30
C GLN A 28 -0.32 0.15 -28.61
N LYS A 29 0.72 0.47 -29.40
CA LYS A 29 0.55 0.78 -30.83
C LYS A 29 0.24 -0.53 -31.55
N TYR A 30 -0.94 -0.64 -32.12
CA TYR A 30 -1.33 -1.79 -32.94
C TYR A 30 -1.29 -1.39 -34.41
N ASN A 31 -0.67 -2.21 -35.25
CA ASN A 31 -0.48 -1.90 -36.68
C ASN A 31 -1.77 -2.09 -37.50
N ASN A 32 -2.77 -2.84 -37.01
CA ASN A 32 -4.10 -2.92 -37.64
C ASN A 32 -5.22 -3.34 -36.66
N ARG A 33 -6.48 -3.18 -37.10
CA ARG A 33 -7.70 -3.57 -36.36
C ARG A 33 -7.74 -5.05 -35.99
N THR A 34 -7.17 -5.92 -36.81
CA THR A 34 -7.18 -7.38 -36.60
C THR A 34 -6.32 -7.78 -35.39
N GLN A 35 -5.15 -7.15 -35.22
CA GLN A 35 -4.28 -7.36 -34.06
C GLN A 35 -4.95 -6.87 -32.76
N GLN A 36 -5.63 -5.72 -32.80
CA GLN A 36 -6.42 -5.23 -31.66
C GLN A 36 -7.51 -6.22 -31.24
N LEU A 37 -8.25 -6.76 -32.21
CA LEU A 37 -9.32 -7.74 -31.98
C LEU A 37 -8.80 -9.06 -31.39
N VAL A 38 -7.63 -9.53 -31.81
CA VAL A 38 -7.02 -10.75 -31.26
C VAL A 38 -6.57 -10.55 -29.81
N VAL A 39 -5.96 -9.41 -29.50
CA VAL A 39 -5.55 -9.08 -28.13
C VAL A 39 -6.76 -8.85 -27.24
N LEU A 40 -7.78 -8.12 -27.72
CA LEU A 40 -9.09 -7.98 -27.07
C LEU A 40 -9.70 -9.32 -26.74
N LYS A 41 -9.71 -10.26 -27.70
CA LYS A 41 -10.31 -11.58 -27.49
C LYS A 41 -9.51 -12.37 -26.45
N LYS A 42 -8.17 -12.34 -26.49
CA LYS A 42 -7.32 -12.99 -25.47
C LYS A 42 -7.52 -12.38 -24.07
N LEU A 43 -7.58 -11.06 -23.98
CA LEU A 43 -7.71 -10.31 -22.73
C LEU A 43 -9.12 -10.46 -22.15
N TYR A 44 -10.14 -10.46 -23.01
CA TYR A 44 -11.52 -10.83 -22.67
C TYR A 44 -11.60 -12.26 -22.18
N THR A 45 -11.04 -13.25 -22.90
CA THR A 45 -11.04 -14.65 -22.44
C THR A 45 -10.27 -14.81 -21.12
N PHE A 46 -9.20 -14.06 -20.91
CA PHE A 46 -8.45 -14.04 -19.66
C PHE A 46 -9.28 -13.45 -18.51
N VAL A 47 -9.91 -12.30 -18.72
CA VAL A 47 -10.75 -11.64 -17.71
C VAL A 47 -12.04 -12.42 -17.47
N GLU A 48 -12.67 -12.99 -18.49
CA GLU A 48 -13.84 -13.89 -18.36
C GLU A 48 -13.47 -15.15 -17.55
N LYS A 49 -12.23 -15.65 -17.69
CA LYS A 49 -11.72 -16.77 -16.89
C LYS A 49 -11.41 -16.36 -15.44
N ILE A 50 -10.94 -15.12 -15.23
CA ILE A 50 -10.76 -14.49 -13.92
C ILE A 50 -12.11 -14.19 -13.24
N LEU A 51 -13.15 -13.85 -14.00
CA LEU A 51 -14.51 -13.62 -13.51
C LEU A 51 -15.28 -14.93 -13.27
N LYS A 52 -14.96 -16.00 -14.02
CA LYS A 52 -15.47 -17.37 -13.78
C LYS A 52 -14.81 -18.02 -12.56
N MET A 53 -13.59 -17.61 -12.20
CA MET A 53 -12.98 -17.93 -10.91
C MET A 53 -13.41 -16.88 -9.88
N SER A 54 -13.66 -17.25 -8.63
CA SER A 54 -13.80 -16.20 -7.62
C SER A 54 -12.44 -15.55 -7.41
N LEU A 55 -12.35 -14.23 -7.56
CA LEU A 55 -11.15 -13.44 -7.30
C LEU A 55 -10.54 -13.78 -5.93
N SER A 56 -11.40 -14.04 -4.94
CA SER A 56 -11.02 -14.49 -3.60
C SER A 56 -10.25 -15.81 -3.61
N LYS A 57 -10.66 -16.79 -4.43
CA LYS A 57 -9.99 -18.09 -4.54
C LYS A 57 -8.59 -17.97 -5.13
N MET A 58 -8.44 -17.13 -6.16
CA MET A 58 -7.14 -16.89 -6.76
C MET A 58 -6.20 -16.25 -5.75
N PHE A 59 -6.70 -15.26 -5.01
CA PHE A 59 -5.89 -14.56 -4.02
C PHE A 59 -5.41 -15.49 -2.91
N SER A 60 -6.30 -16.31 -2.31
CA SER A 60 -5.90 -17.29 -1.28
C SER A 60 -4.82 -18.25 -1.81
N ARG A 61 -4.98 -18.73 -3.05
CA ARG A 61 -3.98 -19.62 -3.67
C ARG A 61 -2.65 -18.91 -3.95
N HIS A 62 -2.68 -17.66 -4.40
CA HIS A 62 -1.47 -16.87 -4.61
C HIS A 62 -0.73 -16.62 -3.30
N ARG A 63 -1.47 -16.24 -2.24
CA ARG A 63 -0.90 -16.09 -0.90
C ARG A 63 -0.24 -17.37 -0.43
N PHE A 64 -0.96 -18.49 -0.49
CA PHE A 64 -0.40 -19.79 -0.14
C PHE A 64 0.91 -20.08 -0.88
N ILE A 65 0.95 -19.88 -2.21
CA ILE A 65 2.17 -20.09 -3.00
C ILE A 65 3.31 -19.20 -2.50
N VAL A 66 3.06 -17.90 -2.32
CA VAL A 66 4.06 -16.92 -1.90
C VAL A 66 4.59 -17.25 -0.50
N GLU A 67 3.72 -17.43 0.49
CA GLU A 67 4.09 -17.74 1.88
C GLU A 67 4.88 -19.05 1.99
N ARG A 68 4.52 -20.07 1.20
CA ARG A 68 5.27 -21.33 1.16
C ARG A 68 6.68 -21.14 0.60
N LEU A 69 6.81 -20.37 -0.47
CA LEU A 69 8.11 -20.13 -1.13
C LEU A 69 9.02 -19.17 -0.35
N ARG A 70 8.45 -18.29 0.49
CA ARG A 70 9.21 -17.47 1.45
C ARG A 70 9.89 -18.29 2.53
N ILE A 71 9.28 -19.40 2.95
CA ILE A 71 9.87 -20.33 3.93
C ILE A 71 11.01 -21.12 3.28
N LYS A 72 10.76 -21.72 2.11
CA LYS A 72 11.78 -22.49 1.38
C LYS A 72 11.42 -22.70 -0.10
N PRO A 73 12.42 -22.92 -0.98
CA PRO A 73 12.16 -23.41 -2.32
C PRO A 73 11.35 -24.72 -2.30
N CYS A 74 10.36 -24.84 -3.19
CA CYS A 74 9.46 -25.99 -3.25
C CYS A 74 9.27 -26.50 -4.68
N THR A 75 9.19 -27.81 -4.86
CA THR A 75 8.83 -28.44 -6.14
C THR A 75 7.35 -28.24 -6.46
N SER A 76 6.96 -28.48 -7.72
CA SER A 76 5.54 -28.43 -8.12
C SER A 76 4.68 -29.43 -7.33
N GLU A 77 5.20 -30.63 -7.09
CA GLU A 77 4.49 -31.69 -6.38
C GLU A 77 4.35 -31.37 -4.89
N GLU A 78 5.39 -30.79 -4.27
CA GLU A 78 5.31 -30.33 -2.88
C GLU A 78 4.26 -29.23 -2.70
N LEU A 79 4.21 -28.26 -3.63
CA LEU A 79 3.21 -27.19 -3.60
C LEU A 79 1.80 -27.74 -3.79
N GLU A 80 1.61 -28.68 -4.72
CA GLU A 80 0.32 -29.31 -4.98
C GLU A 80 -0.18 -30.12 -3.77
N ASN A 81 0.65 -31.01 -3.25
CA ASN A 81 0.34 -31.82 -2.06
C ASN A 81 0.05 -30.96 -0.82
N ALA A 82 0.78 -29.85 -0.65
CA ALA A 82 0.56 -28.95 0.47
C ALA A 82 -0.71 -28.11 0.28
N TRP A 83 -1.04 -27.72 -0.95
CA TRP A 83 -2.27 -26.99 -1.26
C TRP A 83 -3.52 -27.85 -1.05
N GLU A 84 -3.48 -29.13 -1.44
CA GLU A 84 -4.59 -30.07 -1.21
C GLU A 84 -4.94 -30.24 0.27
N ARG A 85 -3.92 -30.21 1.15
CA ARG A 85 -4.11 -30.32 2.61
C ARG A 85 -4.37 -28.98 3.30
N SER A 86 -4.34 -27.87 2.56
CA SER A 86 -4.48 -26.54 3.14
C SER A 86 -5.94 -26.22 3.44
N MET A 87 -6.19 -25.67 4.63
CA MET A 87 -7.49 -25.10 5.01
C MET A 87 -7.91 -23.91 4.12
N GLU A 88 -6.96 -23.32 3.39
CA GLU A 88 -7.24 -22.26 2.42
C GLU A 88 -7.85 -22.79 1.12
N ASN A 89 -7.71 -24.10 0.84
CA ASN A 89 -8.30 -24.76 -0.31
C ASN A 89 -9.73 -25.23 -0.02
N THR A 90 -10.62 -24.27 0.27
CA THR A 90 -12.00 -24.54 0.74
C THR A 90 -12.87 -25.35 -0.23
N GLU A 91 -12.49 -25.47 -1.50
CA GLU A 91 -13.25 -26.18 -2.54
C GLU A 91 -12.48 -27.38 -3.14
N GLY A 92 -11.31 -27.73 -2.60
CA GLY A 92 -10.53 -28.88 -3.07
C GLY A 92 -10.01 -28.73 -4.52
N GLN A 93 -9.73 -27.51 -4.98
CA GLN A 93 -9.22 -27.30 -6.34
C GLN A 93 -7.75 -27.74 -6.43
N PRO A 94 -7.36 -28.58 -7.41
CA PRO A 94 -5.97 -29.01 -7.55
C PRO A 94 -5.07 -27.88 -8.05
N LEU A 95 -3.84 -27.81 -7.54
CA LEU A 95 -2.80 -26.88 -8.00
C LEU A 95 -1.94 -27.55 -9.09
N ALA A 96 -2.59 -27.95 -10.18
CA ALA A 96 -1.89 -28.56 -11.30
C ALA A 96 -0.81 -27.61 -11.86
N LYS A 97 0.27 -28.17 -12.42
CA LYS A 97 1.43 -27.43 -12.95
C LYS A 97 1.07 -26.25 -13.88
N ARG A 98 0.05 -26.41 -14.74
CA ARG A 98 -0.43 -25.34 -15.63
C ARG A 98 -1.06 -24.18 -14.85
N THR A 99 -1.80 -24.47 -13.79
CA THR A 99 -2.39 -23.47 -12.89
C THR A 99 -1.28 -22.75 -12.15
N LEU A 100 -0.31 -23.49 -11.58
CA LEU A 100 0.85 -22.91 -10.92
C LEU A 100 1.63 -21.95 -11.84
N GLN A 101 1.91 -22.34 -13.09
CA GLN A 101 2.59 -21.47 -14.05
C GLN A 101 1.81 -20.18 -14.37
N ARG A 102 0.48 -20.28 -14.52
CA ARG A 102 -0.37 -19.11 -14.73
C ARG A 102 -0.37 -18.20 -13.49
N ASP A 103 -0.49 -18.79 -12.31
CA ASP A 103 -0.54 -18.06 -11.05
C ASP A 103 0.80 -17.38 -10.76
N ILE A 104 1.94 -18.00 -11.05
CA ILE A 104 3.27 -17.36 -11.00
C ILE A 104 3.32 -16.10 -11.87
N GLN A 105 2.75 -16.15 -13.08
CA GLN A 105 2.71 -14.99 -13.96
C GLN A 105 1.83 -13.87 -13.38
N ILE A 106 0.66 -14.22 -12.83
CA ILE A 106 -0.21 -13.25 -12.16
C ILE A 106 0.47 -12.68 -10.91
N ILE A 107 1.18 -13.52 -10.16
CA ILE A 107 1.88 -13.12 -8.94
C ILE A 107 2.93 -12.06 -9.26
N LYS A 108 3.69 -12.25 -10.34
CA LYS A 108 4.64 -11.28 -10.86
C LYS A 108 3.97 -9.95 -11.26
N GLU A 109 2.82 -10.01 -11.92
CA GLU A 109 2.13 -8.83 -12.43
C GLU A 109 1.43 -8.00 -11.34
N VAL A 110 0.88 -8.67 -10.33
CA VAL A 110 0.02 -8.06 -9.30
C VAL A 110 0.80 -7.74 -8.02
N TYR A 111 1.63 -8.66 -7.55
CA TYR A 111 2.38 -8.52 -6.29
C TYR A 111 3.83 -8.10 -6.53
N HIS A 112 4.28 -8.05 -7.80
CA HIS A 112 5.67 -7.75 -8.16
C HIS A 112 6.69 -8.71 -7.53
N ILE A 113 6.28 -9.96 -7.29
CA ILE A 113 7.13 -11.04 -6.78
C ILE A 113 7.59 -11.90 -7.95
N ILE A 114 8.90 -12.05 -8.12
CA ILE A 114 9.46 -12.85 -9.22
C ILE A 114 9.83 -14.24 -8.72
N ILE A 115 9.00 -15.22 -9.06
CA ILE A 115 9.25 -16.64 -8.81
C ILE A 115 9.91 -17.26 -10.05
N LYS A 116 11.06 -17.94 -9.86
CA LYS A 116 11.76 -18.67 -10.94
C LYS A 116 11.93 -20.13 -10.57
N PHE A 117 12.05 -20.98 -11.58
CA PHE A 117 12.37 -22.39 -11.39
C PHE A 117 13.90 -22.58 -11.39
N ASN A 118 14.44 -23.03 -10.27
CA ASN A 118 15.83 -23.39 -10.12
C ASN A 118 16.07 -24.81 -10.65
N LYS A 119 16.85 -24.92 -11.73
CA LYS A 119 17.13 -26.22 -12.39
C LYS A 119 17.94 -27.18 -11.50
N SER A 120 18.83 -26.66 -10.67
CA SER A 120 19.68 -27.47 -9.80
C SER A 120 18.89 -28.07 -8.64
N LEU A 121 18.03 -27.26 -8.01
CA LEU A 121 17.16 -27.71 -6.92
C LEU A 121 15.88 -28.41 -7.43
N LYS A 122 15.59 -28.31 -8.74
CA LYS A 122 14.33 -28.73 -9.37
C LYS A 122 13.09 -28.15 -8.66
N ALA A 123 13.22 -26.94 -8.12
CA ALA A 123 12.24 -26.28 -7.27
C ALA A 123 11.99 -24.84 -7.72
N TYR A 124 10.83 -24.30 -7.36
CA TYR A 124 10.52 -22.88 -7.50
C TYR A 124 11.08 -22.11 -6.29
N GLU A 125 11.60 -20.92 -6.53
CA GLU A 125 12.08 -20.00 -5.48
C GLU A 125 11.73 -18.55 -5.85
N ILE A 126 11.55 -17.71 -4.83
CA ILE A 126 11.40 -16.26 -5.01
C ILE A 126 12.80 -15.67 -5.21
N THR A 127 12.98 -14.95 -6.31
CA THR A 127 14.25 -14.27 -6.65
C THR A 127 14.21 -12.77 -6.40
N GLU A 128 13.03 -12.18 -6.41
CA GLU A 128 12.78 -10.78 -6.05
C GLU A 128 11.46 -10.75 -5.28
N ASP A 129 11.47 -10.24 -4.04
CA ASP A 129 10.31 -10.17 -3.17
C ASP A 129 9.98 -8.70 -2.86
N ASN A 130 8.77 -8.27 -3.20
CA ASN A 130 8.23 -6.98 -2.79
C ASN A 130 7.40 -7.18 -1.51
N ASP A 131 8.10 -7.55 -0.43
CA ASP A 131 7.46 -8.06 0.77
C ASP A 131 6.56 -7.03 1.46
N PRO A 132 7.00 -5.78 1.74
CA PRO A 132 6.16 -4.83 2.48
C PRO A 132 4.83 -4.50 1.78
N TYR A 133 4.85 -4.34 0.46
CA TYR A 133 3.63 -4.11 -0.32
C TYR A 133 2.70 -5.34 -0.30
N THR A 134 3.27 -6.53 -0.47
CA THR A 134 2.51 -7.78 -0.55
C THR A 134 1.89 -8.14 0.78
N GLN A 135 2.60 -7.97 1.90
CA GLN A 135 2.08 -8.23 3.25
C GLN A 135 0.83 -7.39 3.55
N ASN A 136 0.89 -6.08 3.29
CA ASN A 136 -0.25 -5.19 3.48
C ASN A 136 -1.47 -5.63 2.65
N LEU A 137 -1.25 -6.06 1.40
CA LEU A 137 -2.32 -6.54 0.54
C LEU A 137 -2.91 -7.87 1.03
N PHE A 138 -2.06 -8.80 1.50
CA PHE A 138 -2.49 -10.07 2.08
C PHE A 138 -3.28 -9.89 3.37
N GLU A 139 -2.83 -9.01 4.27
CA GLU A 139 -3.55 -8.67 5.51
C GLU A 139 -4.94 -8.09 5.22
N ALA A 140 -5.03 -7.10 4.32
CA ALA A 140 -6.30 -6.50 3.96
C ALA A 140 -7.29 -7.53 3.38
N PHE A 141 -6.77 -8.47 2.59
CA PHE A 141 -7.57 -9.55 2.03
C PHE A 141 -8.01 -10.57 3.09
N ASP A 142 -7.18 -10.88 4.08
CA ASP A 142 -7.54 -11.76 5.19
C ASP A 142 -8.70 -11.21 6.00
N VAL A 143 -8.63 -9.93 6.35
CA VAL A 143 -9.72 -9.24 7.04
C VAL A 143 -10.98 -9.33 6.18
N PHE A 144 -10.90 -9.01 4.88
CA PHE A 144 -12.04 -9.11 3.98
C PHE A 144 -12.64 -10.53 3.94
N ARG A 145 -11.81 -11.57 3.77
CA ARG A 145 -12.25 -12.97 3.70
C ARG A 145 -12.87 -13.43 5.01
N ALA A 146 -12.26 -13.12 6.15
CA ALA A 146 -12.78 -13.45 7.47
C ALA A 146 -14.18 -12.84 7.66
N LEU A 147 -14.38 -11.59 7.24
CA LEU A 147 -15.67 -10.91 7.34
C LEU A 147 -16.75 -11.46 6.39
N GLN A 148 -16.38 -11.89 5.18
CA GLN A 148 -17.34 -12.45 4.22
C GLN A 148 -17.96 -13.78 4.69
N ASN A 149 -17.21 -14.58 5.44
CA ASN A 149 -17.61 -15.96 5.75
C ASN A 149 -18.67 -16.09 6.85
N TYR A 150 -18.94 -15.04 7.63
CA TYR A 150 -19.79 -15.14 8.82
C TYR A 150 -20.98 -14.17 8.85
N GLY A 151 -21.38 -13.58 7.71
CA GLY A 151 -22.57 -12.74 7.63
C GLY A 151 -22.47 -11.44 8.44
N ASN A 152 -23.54 -11.02 9.11
CA ASN A 152 -23.56 -9.77 9.89
C ASN A 152 -22.83 -9.94 11.24
N LEU A 153 -21.62 -9.38 11.32
CA LEU A 153 -20.72 -9.47 12.48
C LEU A 153 -20.73 -8.24 13.39
N SER A 154 -21.68 -7.31 13.20
CA SER A 154 -21.74 -6.04 13.95
C SER A 154 -21.84 -6.20 15.48
N LYS A 155 -22.25 -7.37 15.98
CA LYS A 155 -22.36 -7.67 17.42
C LYS A 155 -21.09 -8.27 18.03
N VAL A 156 -20.16 -8.77 17.20
CA VAL A 156 -18.94 -9.46 17.66
C VAL A 156 -17.66 -8.74 17.22
N ILE A 157 -17.75 -7.82 16.25
CA ILE A 157 -16.64 -7.00 15.79
C ILE A 157 -16.94 -5.54 16.06
N GLN A 158 -16.06 -4.89 16.82
CA GLN A 158 -16.09 -3.46 17.04
C GLN A 158 -14.95 -2.82 16.25
N PHE A 159 -15.30 -2.15 15.15
CA PHE A 159 -14.35 -1.36 14.38
C PHE A 159 -14.00 -0.05 15.10
N ASP A 160 -12.81 0.51 14.82
CA ASP A 160 -12.48 1.86 15.25
C ASP A 160 -13.46 2.86 14.61
N ARG A 161 -13.97 3.79 15.42
CA ARG A 161 -14.92 4.82 14.96
C ARG A 161 -14.21 5.97 14.25
N ARG A 162 -12.89 6.09 14.41
CA ARG A 162 -12.06 7.05 13.67
C ARG A 162 -11.77 6.50 12.29
N LEU A 163 -12.69 6.75 11.36
CA LEU A 163 -12.60 6.27 10.00
C LEU A 163 -11.58 7.09 9.18
N PRO A 164 -10.77 6.45 8.33
CA PRO A 164 -9.98 7.16 7.34
C PRO A 164 -10.92 7.80 6.31
N ALA A 165 -10.81 9.12 6.13
CA ALA A 165 -11.52 9.84 5.08
C ALA A 165 -10.65 9.98 3.83
N GLY A 166 -11.27 10.11 2.65
CA GLY A 166 -10.60 10.39 1.39
C GLY A 166 -10.08 9.15 0.64
N THR A 167 -10.34 7.93 1.12
CA THR A 167 -9.97 6.69 0.42
C THR A 167 -10.64 6.55 -0.96
N GLU A 168 -11.80 7.20 -1.15
CA GLU A 168 -12.50 7.32 -2.43
C GLU A 168 -11.65 8.01 -3.51
N TYR A 169 -10.66 8.82 -3.12
CA TYR A 169 -9.76 9.51 -4.04
C TYR A 169 -8.51 8.70 -4.41
N LEU A 170 -8.27 7.53 -3.79
CA LEU A 170 -7.09 6.71 -4.09
C LEU A 170 -7.06 6.26 -5.56
N SER A 171 -8.17 5.71 -6.06
CA SER A 171 -8.24 5.24 -7.45
C SER A 171 -8.03 6.35 -8.49
N PRO A 172 -8.72 7.51 -8.43
CA PRO A 172 -8.45 8.58 -9.39
C PRO A 172 -7.03 9.14 -9.28
N LEU A 173 -6.45 9.26 -8.08
CA LEU A 173 -5.06 9.72 -7.89
C LEU A 173 -4.05 8.72 -8.45
N LEU A 174 -4.19 7.42 -8.17
CA LEU A 174 -3.33 6.37 -8.73
C LEU A 174 -3.36 6.36 -10.27
N ARG A 175 -4.56 6.54 -10.84
CA ARG A 175 -4.70 6.69 -12.30
C ARG A 175 -3.94 7.91 -12.80
N ALA A 176 -4.08 9.06 -12.14
CA ALA A 176 -3.38 10.28 -12.55
C ALA A 176 -1.86 10.16 -12.45
N ILE A 177 -1.34 9.52 -11.40
CA ILE A 177 0.09 9.19 -11.25
C ILE A 177 0.56 8.33 -12.43
N LYS A 178 -0.14 7.23 -12.70
CA LYS A 178 0.26 6.25 -13.72
C LYS A 178 0.11 6.76 -15.16
N GLU A 179 -0.83 7.66 -15.39
CA GLU A 179 -1.05 8.32 -16.68
C GLU A 179 -0.27 9.64 -16.82
N HIS A 180 0.51 10.04 -15.80
CA HIS A 180 1.23 11.31 -15.74
C HIS A 180 0.34 12.52 -16.04
N ARG A 181 -0.79 12.63 -15.34
CA ARG A 181 -1.82 13.67 -15.54
C ARG A 181 -1.84 14.70 -14.40
N GLN A 182 -2.07 15.96 -14.75
CA GLN A 182 -2.46 16.99 -13.79
C GLN A 182 -3.91 16.79 -13.35
N LEU A 183 -4.22 17.21 -12.12
CA LEU A 183 -5.56 17.24 -11.56
C LEU A 183 -5.82 18.60 -10.92
N LYS A 184 -7.09 19.05 -10.94
CA LYS A 184 -7.50 20.13 -10.04
C LYS A 184 -8.06 19.54 -8.76
N LEU A 185 -7.46 19.96 -7.67
CA LEU A 185 -7.74 19.54 -6.32
C LEU A 185 -8.52 20.64 -5.62
N HIS A 186 -9.75 20.37 -5.20
CA HIS A 186 -10.52 21.25 -4.32
C HIS A 186 -10.18 20.92 -2.87
N TYR A 187 -9.42 21.80 -2.22
CA TYR A 187 -8.75 21.50 -0.94
C TYR A 187 -9.18 22.43 0.17
N TYR A 188 -9.61 21.86 1.30
CA TYR A 188 -9.88 22.62 2.52
C TYR A 188 -8.65 22.68 3.42
N LYS A 189 -8.41 23.86 4.03
CA LYS A 189 -7.35 24.03 5.03
C LYS A 189 -7.95 24.07 6.43
N PHE A 190 -7.45 23.23 7.35
CA PHE A 190 -7.95 23.17 8.73
C PHE A 190 -7.89 24.49 9.49
N TRP A 191 -6.96 25.37 9.16
CA TRP A 191 -6.80 26.68 9.81
C TRP A 191 -7.55 27.82 9.11
N ASP A 192 -8.20 27.55 7.97
CA ASP A 192 -8.97 28.58 7.25
C ASP A 192 -10.34 28.76 7.90
N LYS A 193 -10.52 29.90 8.57
CA LYS A 193 -11.76 30.26 9.27
C LYS A 193 -12.96 30.39 8.34
N ASN A 194 -12.73 30.68 7.05
CA ASN A 194 -13.79 30.89 6.08
C ASN A 194 -14.26 29.59 5.41
N GLN A 195 -13.57 28.49 5.68
CA GLN A 195 -13.88 27.16 5.20
C GLN A 195 -13.97 26.98 3.67
N GLN A 196 -13.46 27.94 2.89
CA GLN A 196 -13.59 27.89 1.45
C GLN A 196 -12.57 26.92 0.84
N PRO A 197 -13.00 25.96 0.01
CA PRO A 197 -12.08 25.09 -0.69
C PRO A 197 -11.24 25.94 -1.66
N VAL A 198 -9.92 25.81 -1.55
CA VAL A 198 -8.99 26.41 -2.49
C VAL A 198 -8.73 25.40 -3.61
N VAL A 199 -8.97 25.83 -4.84
CA VAL A 199 -8.62 25.01 -6.01
C VAL A 199 -7.13 25.10 -6.27
N ARG A 200 -6.48 23.96 -6.43
CA ARG A 200 -5.05 23.81 -6.73
C ARG A 200 -4.86 22.91 -7.93
N THR A 201 -3.93 23.25 -8.81
CA THR A 201 -3.52 22.34 -9.88
C THR A 201 -2.31 21.57 -9.38
N ILE A 202 -2.43 20.24 -9.34
CA ILE A 202 -1.40 19.36 -8.80
C ILE A 202 -0.93 18.33 -9.82
N GLU A 203 0.34 17.95 -9.71
CA GLU A 203 0.93 16.80 -10.41
C GLU A 203 1.25 15.73 -9.38
N PRO A 204 0.37 14.73 -9.19
CA PRO A 204 0.56 13.71 -8.17
C PRO A 204 1.67 12.73 -8.58
N TYR A 205 2.51 12.36 -7.61
CA TYR A 205 3.64 11.44 -7.82
C TYR A 205 3.60 10.21 -6.90
N LEU A 206 3.29 10.40 -5.62
CA LEU A 206 3.35 9.32 -4.62
C LEU A 206 2.20 9.41 -3.63
N LEU A 207 1.64 8.26 -3.25
CA LEU A 207 0.68 8.14 -2.16
C LEU A 207 1.37 7.55 -0.93
N LYS A 208 1.08 8.11 0.24
CA LYS A 208 1.59 7.66 1.52
C LYS A 208 0.44 7.43 2.48
N GLU A 209 0.37 6.25 3.07
CA GLU A 209 -0.41 6.03 4.29
C GLU A 209 0.47 6.34 5.50
N ALA A 210 -0.02 7.17 6.42
CA ALA A 210 0.62 7.43 7.70
C ALA A 210 -0.43 7.67 8.77
N GLN A 211 -0.30 7.01 9.93
CA GLN A 211 -1.19 7.19 11.09
C GLN A 211 -2.69 7.03 10.70
N ARG A 212 -3.01 6.03 9.88
CA ARG A 212 -4.36 5.74 9.34
C ARG A 212 -4.97 6.86 8.50
N ARG A 213 -4.14 7.70 7.89
CA ARG A 213 -4.55 8.75 6.96
C ARG A 213 -3.76 8.63 5.68
N TRP A 214 -4.40 8.98 4.58
CA TRP A 214 -3.77 8.96 3.27
C TRP A 214 -3.35 10.36 2.85
N TYR A 215 -2.20 10.44 2.19
CA TYR A 215 -1.62 11.67 1.69
C TYR A 215 -1.13 11.46 0.27
N VAL A 216 -1.21 12.52 -0.56
CA VAL A 216 -0.58 12.56 -1.87
C VAL A 216 0.55 13.59 -1.86
N LEU A 217 1.75 13.16 -2.26
CA LEU A 217 2.84 14.03 -2.62
C LEU A 217 2.65 14.45 -4.07
N ALA A 218 2.64 15.76 -4.30
CA ALA A 218 2.42 16.33 -5.62
C ALA A 218 3.20 17.62 -5.81
N TRP A 219 3.55 17.96 -7.05
CA TRP A 219 3.97 19.31 -7.39
C TRP A 219 2.74 20.22 -7.43
N ASP A 220 2.73 21.27 -6.60
CA ASP A 220 1.73 22.34 -6.65
C ASP A 220 2.16 23.33 -7.74
N VAL A 221 1.42 23.37 -8.85
CA VAL A 221 1.78 24.17 -10.03
C VAL A 221 1.78 25.66 -9.70
N GLU A 222 0.84 26.12 -8.87
CA GLU A 222 0.75 27.53 -8.49
C GLU A 222 1.86 27.94 -7.51
N LYS A 223 2.29 27.03 -6.62
CA LYS A 223 3.37 27.27 -5.66
C LYS A 223 4.76 26.91 -6.16
N LYS A 224 4.85 26.19 -7.29
CA LYS A 224 6.11 25.71 -7.89
C LYS A 224 6.96 24.96 -6.86
N ALA A 225 6.34 24.08 -6.09
CA ALA A 225 7.00 23.30 -5.04
C ALA A 225 6.29 21.97 -4.81
N LEU A 226 7.05 20.95 -4.37
CA LEU A 226 6.48 19.72 -3.85
C LEU A 226 5.71 19.98 -2.56
N ARG A 227 4.52 19.41 -2.45
CA ARG A 227 3.65 19.54 -1.27
C ARG A 227 2.93 18.23 -1.00
N VAL A 228 2.61 18.03 0.27
CA VAL A 228 1.85 16.88 0.76
C VAL A 228 0.42 17.32 1.07
N PHE A 229 -0.55 16.65 0.46
CA PHE A 229 -1.98 16.91 0.64
C PHE A 229 -2.65 15.70 1.30
N GLY A 230 -3.22 15.88 2.49
CA GLY A 230 -4.05 14.86 3.13
C GLY A 230 -5.36 14.65 2.37
N LEU A 231 -5.68 13.39 2.03
CA LEU A 231 -6.85 13.02 1.24
C LEU A 231 -8.16 13.29 1.98
N ASP A 232 -8.13 13.31 3.31
CA ASP A 232 -9.23 13.64 4.22
C ASP A 232 -9.75 15.09 4.06
N ARG A 233 -9.00 15.94 3.35
CA ARG A 233 -9.34 17.37 3.14
C ARG A 233 -9.72 17.69 1.69
N ILE A 234 -9.79 16.67 0.85
CA ILE A 234 -10.24 16.78 -0.52
C ILE A 234 -11.76 16.77 -0.51
N THR A 235 -12.38 17.77 -1.14
CA THR A 235 -13.84 17.78 -1.34
C THR A 235 -14.21 17.31 -2.75
N HIS A 236 -13.32 17.55 -3.72
CA HIS A 236 -13.53 17.18 -5.11
C HIS A 236 -12.20 17.08 -5.88
N LEU A 237 -12.16 16.17 -6.87
CA LEU A 237 -11.10 16.08 -7.86
C LEU A 237 -11.69 16.28 -9.25
N ASP A 238 -11.27 17.34 -9.93
CA ASP A 238 -11.62 17.51 -11.34
C ASP A 238 -10.71 16.62 -12.20
N ASP A 239 -11.26 15.48 -12.60
CA ASP A 239 -10.66 14.56 -13.57
C ASP A 239 -11.26 14.76 -14.97
N SER A 240 -11.40 16.02 -15.42
CA SER A 240 -12.04 16.34 -16.71
C SER A 240 -11.17 15.94 -17.90
N LYS A 241 -11.68 16.06 -19.14
CA LYS A 241 -11.02 15.57 -20.38
C LYS A 241 -9.93 16.50 -20.94
N ASP A 242 -9.87 17.75 -20.52
CA ASP A 242 -8.92 18.77 -21.02
C ASP A 242 -7.61 18.76 -20.23
N ILE A 243 -6.99 17.59 -20.12
CA ILE A 243 -5.90 17.34 -19.17
C ILE A 243 -4.56 17.78 -19.73
N LYS A 244 -3.84 18.58 -18.95
CA LYS A 244 -2.41 18.81 -19.13
C LYS A 244 -1.62 17.66 -18.51
N TYR A 245 -0.56 17.23 -19.18
CA TYR A 245 0.34 16.22 -18.65
C TYR A 245 1.28 16.84 -17.61
N GLN A 246 1.74 16.00 -16.69
CA GLN A 246 2.73 16.37 -15.68
C GLN A 246 4.06 16.77 -16.34
N HIS A 247 4.87 17.55 -15.62
CA HIS A 247 6.28 17.69 -15.97
C HIS A 247 7.01 16.35 -15.77
N ALA A 248 8.30 16.32 -16.14
CA ALA A 248 9.16 15.20 -15.79
C ALA A 248 9.10 14.97 -14.27
N VAL A 249 8.86 13.72 -13.88
CA VAL A 249 8.80 13.32 -12.48
C VAL A 249 10.15 13.66 -11.84
N PRO A 250 10.17 14.37 -10.69
CA PRO A 250 11.41 14.67 -9.99
C PRO A 250 12.19 13.39 -9.65
N GLU A 251 13.51 13.43 -9.81
CA GLU A 251 14.38 12.30 -9.46
C GLU A 251 14.31 12.00 -7.95
N GLY A 252 14.20 10.72 -7.59
CA GLY A 252 14.15 10.27 -6.20
C GLY A 252 12.82 10.52 -5.47
N VAL A 253 11.74 10.89 -6.18
CA VAL A 253 10.43 11.16 -5.57
C VAL A 253 9.85 9.95 -4.84
N GLU A 254 10.20 8.74 -5.27
CA GLU A 254 9.83 7.47 -4.65
C GLU A 254 10.41 7.30 -3.24
N CYS A 255 11.57 7.91 -2.98
CA CYS A 255 12.28 7.90 -1.71
C CYS A 255 11.96 9.12 -0.83
N PHE A 256 11.01 9.97 -1.24
CA PHE A 256 10.74 11.25 -0.55
C PHE A 256 10.43 11.11 0.95
N PHE A 257 9.80 10.00 1.34
CA PHE A 257 9.40 9.73 2.72
C PHE A 257 10.36 8.78 3.47
N ASP A 258 11.48 8.35 2.87
CA ASP A 258 12.35 7.31 3.46
C ASP A 258 12.96 7.73 4.80
N ASP A 259 13.17 9.04 5.02
CA ASP A 259 13.65 9.60 6.28
C ASP A 259 12.51 10.17 7.15
N SER A 260 11.24 9.83 6.89
CA SER A 260 10.08 10.44 7.54
C SER A 260 9.31 9.43 8.39
N PHE A 261 9.06 9.78 9.65
CA PHE A 261 8.16 9.01 10.52
C PHE A 261 6.70 9.10 10.07
N GLY A 262 6.25 10.29 9.68
CA GLY A 262 4.86 10.59 9.34
C GLY A 262 4.69 11.10 7.91
N ALA A 263 3.58 11.81 7.67
CA ALA A 263 3.33 12.48 6.39
C ALA A 263 3.76 13.95 6.40
N TRP A 264 4.01 14.52 7.58
CA TRP A 264 4.58 15.85 7.68
C TRP A 264 6.03 15.82 7.21
N VAL A 265 6.36 16.68 6.25
CA VAL A 265 7.73 16.84 5.77
C VAL A 265 7.97 18.32 5.53
N ASP A 266 9.03 18.85 6.13
CA ASP A 266 9.63 20.13 5.73
C ASP A 266 10.84 19.82 4.85
N SER A 267 10.58 19.73 3.54
CA SER A 267 11.61 19.37 2.56
C SER A 267 12.68 20.43 2.38
N GLU A 268 12.46 21.66 2.85
CA GLU A 268 13.39 22.78 2.66
C GLU A 268 14.31 22.96 3.87
N HIS A 269 13.90 22.54 5.07
CA HIS A 269 14.64 22.84 6.30
C HIS A 269 14.98 21.65 7.19
N ALA A 270 14.35 20.48 7.01
CA ALA A 270 14.61 19.32 7.87
C ALA A 270 15.53 18.30 7.17
N GLN A 271 16.72 18.11 7.72
CA GLN A 271 17.63 17.02 7.34
C GLN A 271 17.44 15.81 8.25
N ALA A 272 17.80 14.63 7.76
CA ALA A 272 17.77 13.42 8.56
C ALA A 272 18.93 13.44 9.57
N GLU A 273 18.60 13.26 10.84
CA GLU A 273 19.54 13.30 11.95
C GLU A 273 19.53 11.97 12.70
N GLU A 274 20.64 11.68 13.40
CA GLU A 274 20.71 10.52 14.27
C GLU A 274 20.08 10.84 15.63
N VAL A 275 19.14 9.99 16.05
CA VAL A 275 18.43 10.11 17.32
C VAL A 275 18.67 8.87 18.14
N VAL A 276 19.10 9.05 19.39
CA VAL A 276 19.28 7.97 20.34
C VAL A 276 18.24 8.08 21.44
N LEU A 277 17.41 7.05 21.59
CA LEU A 277 16.29 7.01 22.52
C LEU A 277 16.50 5.87 23.53
N ALA A 278 16.47 6.19 24.82
CA ALA A 278 16.44 5.20 25.89
C ALA A 278 15.02 5.07 26.44
N PHE A 279 14.42 3.90 26.26
CA PHE A 279 13.12 3.55 26.80
C PHE A 279 13.29 2.70 28.05
N LYS A 280 12.73 3.17 29.17
CA LYS A 280 12.69 2.40 30.43
C LYS A 280 11.84 1.15 30.25
N LYS A 281 12.40 0.00 30.63
CA LYS A 281 11.65 -1.24 30.83
C LYS A 281 10.85 -1.11 32.11
N LEU A 282 9.58 -1.51 32.03
CA LEU A 282 8.77 -1.65 33.23
C LEU A 282 8.98 -3.06 33.79
N PRO A 283 9.18 -3.20 35.11
CA PRO A 283 9.34 -4.51 35.74
C PRO A 283 8.08 -5.38 35.60
N ASN A 284 6.91 -4.74 35.48
CA ASN A 284 5.62 -5.38 35.21
C ASN A 284 4.89 -4.60 34.11
N ASP A 285 4.09 -5.28 33.29
CA ASP A 285 3.18 -4.62 32.36
C ASP A 285 2.16 -3.77 33.13
N SER A 286 2.01 -2.50 32.74
CA SER A 286 0.97 -1.64 33.29
C SER A 286 -0.29 -1.76 32.44
N VAL A 287 -1.45 -1.86 33.08
CA VAL A 287 -2.78 -1.80 32.41
C VAL A 287 -2.93 -0.53 31.57
N PHE A 288 -2.24 0.54 31.95
CA PHE A 288 -2.29 1.83 31.25
C PHE A 288 -1.26 1.97 30.13
N MET A 289 -0.19 1.16 30.15
CA MET A 289 0.85 1.19 29.11
C MET A 289 1.73 -0.08 29.22
N PRO A 290 1.65 -1.01 28.26
CA PRO A 290 2.43 -2.23 28.32
C PRO A 290 3.92 -1.95 28.06
N ASN A 291 4.81 -2.86 28.47
CA ASN A 291 6.25 -2.65 28.40
C ASN A 291 6.70 -2.30 26.97
N PRO A 292 7.21 -1.08 26.69
CA PRO A 292 7.39 -0.58 25.34
C PRO A 292 8.40 -1.39 24.52
N VAL A 293 9.27 -2.16 25.17
CA VAL A 293 10.35 -2.90 24.50
C VAL A 293 9.83 -3.92 23.50
N GLU A 294 8.89 -4.76 23.90
CA GLU A 294 8.36 -5.80 23.01
C GLU A 294 7.52 -5.19 21.87
N TYR A 295 6.82 -4.08 22.14
CA TYR A 295 6.08 -3.35 21.12
C TYR A 295 7.00 -2.67 20.11
N LEU A 296 8.08 -2.02 20.55
CA LEU A 296 9.04 -1.34 19.67
C LEU A 296 9.88 -2.33 18.85
N LYS A 297 10.08 -3.57 19.35
CA LYS A 297 10.68 -4.66 18.58
C LYS A 297 9.71 -5.21 17.52
N ALA A 298 8.44 -5.41 17.89
CA ALA A 298 7.42 -5.93 17.00
C ALA A 298 6.95 -4.92 15.93
N MET A 299 6.91 -3.63 16.30
CA MET A 299 6.50 -2.51 15.46
C MET A 299 7.54 -1.37 15.58
N PRO A 300 8.65 -1.46 14.82
CA PRO A 300 9.67 -0.43 14.81
C PRO A 300 9.12 0.94 14.42
N LEU A 301 9.64 2.00 15.03
CA LEU A 301 9.24 3.38 14.74
C LEU A 301 9.65 3.81 13.33
N HIS A 302 10.76 3.26 12.82
CA HIS A 302 11.35 3.60 11.54
C HIS A 302 12.15 2.41 10.99
N PRO A 303 12.28 2.23 9.65
CA PRO A 303 13.11 1.17 9.08
C PRO A 303 14.58 1.20 9.50
N SER A 304 15.11 2.38 9.84
CA SER A 304 16.49 2.55 10.31
C SER A 304 16.69 2.18 11.79
N GLN A 305 15.69 1.63 12.47
CA GLN A 305 15.75 1.37 13.91
C GLN A 305 16.78 0.28 14.23
N GLU A 306 17.75 0.62 15.07
CA GLU A 306 18.78 -0.30 15.55
C GLU A 306 18.75 -0.38 17.08
N VAL A 307 18.85 -1.60 17.63
CA VAL A 307 19.04 -1.79 19.07
C VAL A 307 20.51 -1.63 19.40
N VAL A 308 20.87 -0.55 20.08
CA VAL A 308 22.26 -0.24 20.47
C VAL A 308 22.64 -0.99 21.72
N ARG A 309 21.75 -1.01 22.70
CA ARG A 309 21.95 -1.67 24.00
C ARG A 309 20.62 -2.08 24.59
N GLU A 310 20.59 -3.25 25.19
CA GLU A 310 19.46 -3.72 25.98
C GLU A 310 19.96 -4.19 27.34
N THR A 311 19.31 -3.71 28.40
CA THR A 311 19.58 -4.12 29.79
C THR A 311 18.28 -4.55 30.46
N ASP A 312 18.31 -4.96 31.72
CA ASP A 312 17.11 -5.31 32.46
C ASP A 312 16.19 -4.10 32.69
N ASN A 313 16.74 -2.88 32.70
CA ASN A 313 16.01 -1.66 33.05
C ASN A 313 15.64 -0.76 31.86
N GLU A 314 16.27 -0.94 30.71
CA GLU A 314 16.03 -0.09 29.53
C GLU A 314 16.47 -0.75 28.22
N ILE A 315 15.88 -0.29 27.12
CA ILE A 315 16.37 -0.49 25.76
C ILE A 315 16.80 0.85 25.16
N VAL A 316 17.95 0.85 24.49
CA VAL A 316 18.48 2.01 23.78
C VAL A 316 18.38 1.74 22.28
N LEU A 317 17.63 2.59 21.60
CA LEU A 317 17.40 2.53 20.16
C LEU A 317 18.10 3.69 19.48
N LYS A 318 18.63 3.44 18.29
CA LYS A 318 19.17 4.45 17.39
C LYS A 318 18.33 4.50 16.13
N LEU A 319 18.01 5.70 15.68
CA LEU A 319 17.20 5.98 14.49
C LEU A 319 17.90 7.06 13.66
N ARG A 320 17.70 7.05 12.34
CA ARG A 320 18.11 8.11 11.43
C ARG A 320 16.88 8.59 10.67
N LEU A 321 16.38 9.77 11.02
CA LEU A 321 15.16 10.34 10.43
C LEU A 321 15.08 11.85 10.63
N LYS A 322 14.19 12.51 9.91
CA LYS A 322 13.86 13.93 10.07
C LYS A 322 13.03 14.15 11.32
N ILE A 323 13.43 15.07 12.19
CA ILE A 323 12.65 15.43 13.38
C ILE A 323 11.42 16.25 12.96
N THR A 324 10.28 15.60 12.87
CA THR A 324 9.02 16.20 12.47
C THR A 324 8.04 16.28 13.64
N PRO A 325 7.03 17.18 13.62
CA PRO A 325 5.99 17.20 14.64
C PRO A 325 5.28 15.85 14.83
N ASP A 326 5.18 15.03 13.77
CA ASP A 326 4.60 13.69 13.86
C ASP A 326 5.44 12.76 14.73
N PHE A 327 6.77 12.78 14.54
CA PHE A 327 7.71 12.02 15.34
C PHE A 327 7.76 12.52 16.79
N VAL A 328 7.82 13.85 17.00
CA VAL A 328 7.85 14.43 18.34
C VAL A 328 6.61 14.03 19.14
N ARG A 329 5.41 14.06 18.54
CA ARG A 329 4.19 13.61 19.21
C ARG A 329 4.22 12.13 19.58
N GLU A 330 4.75 11.29 18.70
CA GLU A 330 4.92 9.86 18.97
C GLU A 330 5.82 9.65 20.19
N ILE A 331 7.00 10.27 20.21
CA ILE A 331 7.95 10.15 21.33
C ILE A 331 7.34 10.71 22.62
N GLN A 332 6.64 11.84 22.56
CA GLN A 332 5.97 12.42 23.73
C GLN A 332 4.87 11.52 24.31
N SER A 333 4.25 10.64 23.51
CA SER A 333 3.22 9.71 23.99
C SER A 333 3.76 8.72 25.05
N TYR A 334 5.07 8.46 25.05
CA TYR A 334 5.76 7.62 26.03
C TYR A 334 6.05 8.35 27.36
N GLY A 335 5.90 9.68 27.40
CA GLY A 335 6.07 10.50 28.60
C GLY A 335 7.47 10.43 29.19
N ASP A 336 7.58 10.24 30.51
CA ASP A 336 8.83 10.21 31.28
C ASP A 336 9.64 8.90 31.13
N ARG A 337 9.13 7.96 30.32
CA ARG A 337 9.76 6.64 30.08
C ARG A 337 10.73 6.64 28.93
N VAL A 338 10.64 7.63 28.04
CA VAL A 338 11.63 7.85 27.00
C VAL A 338 12.57 8.97 27.45
N LYS A 339 13.87 8.75 27.29
CA LYS A 339 14.90 9.77 27.40
C LYS A 339 15.59 9.86 26.07
N VAL A 340 15.88 11.07 25.65
CA VAL A 340 16.62 11.30 24.41
C VAL A 340 18.04 11.63 24.77
N LEU A 341 18.95 10.80 24.25
CA LEU A 341 20.36 10.78 24.60
C LEU A 341 21.22 11.54 23.60
N SER A 342 20.68 11.94 22.45
CA SER A 342 21.39 12.76 21.47
C SER A 342 21.47 14.21 21.94
N ASP A 343 22.69 14.75 22.01
CA ASP A 343 22.96 16.16 22.35
C ASP A 343 22.41 17.15 21.31
N ASN A 344 22.01 16.65 20.13
CA ASN A 344 21.36 17.42 19.09
C ASN A 344 19.83 17.33 19.24
N VAL A 345 19.30 18.38 19.88
CA VAL A 345 17.92 18.89 19.79
C VAL A 345 16.80 17.88 20.06
N LEU A 346 16.39 17.83 21.34
CA LEU A 346 14.96 17.83 21.67
C LEU A 346 14.66 18.96 22.64
N ILE A 347 14.45 20.15 22.09
CA ILE A 347 13.82 21.24 22.85
C ILE A 347 12.31 21.03 22.77
N CYS A 348 11.78 20.19 23.65
CA CYS A 348 10.47 20.48 24.23
C CYS A 348 10.72 20.96 25.65
N LYS A 349 10.99 22.27 25.77
CA LYS A 349 10.81 22.95 27.05
C LYS A 349 9.36 22.70 27.51
N LYS A 350 9.25 22.26 28.76
CA LYS A 350 8.03 22.06 29.54
C LYS A 350 6.99 23.16 29.32
#